data_AF-A0A4V2M6S7-F1
#
_entry.id   AF-A0A4V2M6S7-F1
#
_cell.length_a   1.000
_cell.length_b   1.000
_cell.length_c   1.000
_cell.angle_alpha   90.00
_cell.angle_beta   90.00
_cell.angle_gamma   90.00
#
_symmetry.space_group_name_H-M   'P 1'
#
loop_
_entity.id
_entity.type
_entity.pdbx_description
1 polymer ?
#
loop_
_entity_poly.entity_id
_entity_poly.type
_entity_poly.pdbx_seq_one_letter_code
_entity_poly.pdbx_strand_id
1 'polypeptide(L)'
;MTILMDDHNGQILVVEDADLRYYELRLDSAVVGTLDFRDVEGRRVLGLTEIRPDRRGRGLATMLIRVVLDDLLRQGIRISNYCPAVDRFLRTHPDYYVVVDPARPGMTDSRTLHQAGPAESALDAAMRSEHARLRDLVDESRAGATPLTHRRHEADMFSAYAAQHLAATTELLLSHAGRSPAGDVAAYLGNIKQLEKSLRVLKGREYGDSRYLHLGLGEVWDVVMRLLSEHEELESRMTARIADEFDQGIVKSLAEELLLKQDKSPTRSHPSSPHVGAIGNLTRRLWRIADSTADDLEGRLVPARYHRNPKRDSSFSHYLRGTPIDGDDSAT
;
A
#
# COMPACT_ATOMS: atom_id res chain seq x y z
N MET A 1 19.14 -18.42 -10.25
CA MET A 1 18.39 -17.83 -11.39
C MET A 1 17.70 -18.93 -12.18
N THR A 2 16.39 -18.85 -12.33
CA THR A 2 15.55 -19.83 -13.05
C THR A 2 14.88 -19.14 -14.25
N ILE A 3 14.99 -19.70 -15.45
CA ILE A 3 14.33 -19.13 -16.63
C ILE A 3 12.86 -19.57 -16.66
N LEU A 4 11.94 -18.60 -16.70
CA LEU A 4 10.49 -18.85 -16.73
C LEU A 4 9.90 -18.75 -18.14
N MET A 5 10.49 -17.91 -19.00
CA MET A 5 10.10 -17.74 -20.40
C MET A 5 11.31 -17.29 -21.21
N ASP A 6 11.49 -17.89 -22.39
CA ASP A 6 12.44 -17.49 -23.43
C ASP A 6 11.71 -17.56 -24.78
N ASP A 7 11.72 -16.48 -25.55
CA ASP A 7 11.10 -16.44 -26.88
C ASP A 7 11.92 -17.12 -27.98
N HIS A 8 13.03 -17.78 -27.62
CA HIS A 8 13.94 -18.54 -28.47
C HIS A 8 14.69 -17.73 -29.54
N ASN A 9 14.38 -16.43 -29.67
CA ASN A 9 15.16 -15.46 -30.41
C ASN A 9 16.05 -14.61 -29.48
N GLY A 10 15.98 -14.83 -28.16
CA GLY A 10 16.75 -14.11 -27.13
C GLY A 10 16.33 -12.65 -26.95
N GLN A 11 15.20 -12.26 -27.55
CA GLN A 11 14.72 -10.88 -27.52
C GLN A 11 13.92 -10.61 -26.25
N ILE A 12 13.23 -11.61 -25.70
CA ILE A 12 12.48 -11.48 -24.45
C ILE A 12 12.74 -12.68 -23.55
N LEU A 13 13.24 -12.40 -22.35
CA LEU A 13 13.55 -13.39 -21.33
C LEU A 13 12.94 -12.98 -19.99
N VAL A 14 12.25 -13.90 -19.31
CA VAL A 14 11.81 -13.72 -17.92
C VAL A 14 12.56 -14.70 -17.03
N VAL A 15 13.21 -14.18 -15.99
CA VAL A 15 14.05 -14.95 -15.07
C VAL A 15 13.62 -14.68 -13.63
N GLU A 16 13.52 -15.72 -12.81
CA GLU A 16 13.47 -15.61 -11.36
C GLU A 16 14.89 -15.52 -10.79
N ASP A 17 15.19 -14.42 -10.12
CA ASP A 17 16.35 -14.29 -9.25
C ASP A 17 15.91 -14.46 -7.79
N ALA A 18 16.06 -15.67 -7.27
CA ALA A 18 15.67 -16.01 -5.90
C ALA A 18 16.57 -15.36 -4.84
N ASP A 19 17.83 -15.06 -5.17
CA ASP A 19 18.78 -14.45 -4.23
C ASP A 19 18.46 -12.97 -4.04
N LEU A 20 18.16 -12.27 -5.13
CA LEU A 20 17.76 -10.87 -5.11
C LEU A 20 16.26 -10.68 -4.88
N ARG A 21 15.47 -11.75 -4.97
CA ARG A 21 14.01 -11.77 -4.79
C ARG A 21 13.25 -10.90 -5.79
N TYR A 22 13.67 -10.96 -7.06
CA TYR A 22 12.99 -10.32 -8.18
C TYR A 22 12.76 -11.31 -9.31
N TYR A 23 11.64 -11.15 -10.00
CA TYR A 23 11.52 -11.60 -11.38
C TYR A 23 12.00 -10.49 -12.30
N GLU A 24 12.91 -10.81 -13.21
CA GLU A 24 13.45 -9.88 -14.18
C GLU A 24 12.85 -10.15 -15.55
N LEU A 25 12.38 -9.09 -16.20
CA LEU A 25 12.11 -9.07 -17.63
C LEU A 25 13.30 -8.45 -18.35
N ARG A 26 13.93 -9.22 -19.24
CA ARG A 26 15.09 -8.80 -20.02
C ARG A 26 14.74 -8.70 -21.50
N LEU A 27 15.19 -7.62 -22.15
CA LEU A 27 15.18 -7.46 -23.60
C LEU A 27 16.61 -7.33 -24.11
N ASP A 28 17.01 -8.14 -25.07
CA ASP A 28 18.38 -8.15 -25.62
C ASP A 28 19.46 -8.17 -24.52
N SER A 29 19.24 -8.99 -23.48
CA SER A 29 20.07 -9.10 -22.25
C SER A 29 20.01 -7.94 -21.25
N ALA A 30 19.34 -6.82 -21.56
CA ALA A 30 19.17 -5.71 -20.62
C ALA A 30 17.90 -5.90 -19.77
N VAL A 31 18.00 -5.72 -18.44
CA VAL A 31 16.82 -5.69 -17.56
C VAL A 31 15.97 -4.47 -17.89
N VAL A 32 14.71 -4.70 -18.26
CA VAL A 32 13.75 -3.66 -18.60
C VAL A 32 12.53 -3.62 -17.70
N GLY A 33 12.35 -4.65 -16.87
CA GLY A 33 11.32 -4.68 -15.85
C GLY A 33 11.64 -5.63 -14.73
N THR A 34 11.07 -5.37 -13.58
CA THR A 34 11.21 -6.21 -12.39
C THR A 34 9.85 -6.41 -11.73
N LEU A 35 9.66 -7.54 -11.07
CA LEU A 35 8.59 -7.77 -10.10
C LEU A 35 9.22 -8.33 -8.84
N ASP A 36 9.22 -7.57 -7.75
CA ASP A 36 9.73 -8.09 -6.48
C ASP A 36 8.76 -9.09 -5.84
N PHE A 37 9.34 -10.06 -5.15
CA PHE A 37 8.59 -11.05 -4.41
C PHE A 37 9.26 -11.40 -3.09
N ARG A 38 8.52 -12.10 -2.22
CA ARG A 38 9.02 -12.71 -0.99
C ARG A 38 8.30 -14.01 -0.73
N ASP A 39 8.96 -14.94 -0.04
CA ASP A 39 8.34 -16.16 0.44
C ASP A 39 8.01 -16.04 1.92
N VAL A 40 6.75 -16.25 2.27
CA VAL A 40 6.24 -16.12 3.64
C VAL A 40 5.29 -17.28 3.91
N GLU A 41 5.59 -18.12 4.91
CA GLU A 41 4.72 -19.23 5.33
C GLU A 41 4.25 -20.15 4.18
N GLY A 42 5.09 -20.35 3.14
CA GLY A 42 4.75 -21.17 1.98
C GLY A 42 3.89 -20.51 0.90
N ARG A 43 3.62 -19.19 1.02
CA ARG A 43 3.01 -18.35 -0.03
C ARG A 43 4.03 -17.37 -0.60
N ARG A 44 3.79 -16.90 -1.83
CA ARG A 44 4.61 -15.87 -2.47
C ARG A 44 3.96 -14.50 -2.42
N VAL A 45 4.53 -13.60 -1.64
CA VAL A 45 4.11 -12.22 -1.54
C VAL A 45 4.70 -11.42 -2.70
N LEU A 46 3.86 -10.81 -3.54
CA LEU A 46 4.26 -9.99 -4.70
C LEU A 46 4.16 -8.51 -4.34
N GLY A 47 5.25 -7.75 -4.48
CA GLY A 47 5.32 -6.35 -4.04
C GLY A 47 5.01 -5.34 -5.14
N LEU A 48 5.91 -5.16 -6.10
CA LEU A 48 5.84 -4.11 -7.12
C LEU A 48 6.39 -4.61 -8.46
N THR A 49 5.61 -4.38 -9.51
CA THR A 49 6.09 -4.44 -10.89
C THR A 49 6.57 -3.07 -11.32
N GLU A 50 7.83 -2.97 -11.74
CA GLU A 50 8.39 -1.77 -12.36
C GLU A 50 8.83 -2.07 -13.80
N ILE A 51 8.49 -1.18 -14.72
CA ILE A 51 9.01 -1.19 -16.09
C ILE A 51 9.76 0.12 -16.31
N ARG A 52 10.96 0.01 -16.91
CA ARG A 52 11.78 1.16 -17.30
C ARG A 52 10.95 2.20 -18.05
N PRO A 53 11.05 3.51 -17.71
CA PRO A 53 10.23 4.56 -18.29
C PRO A 53 10.20 4.57 -19.83
N ASP A 54 11.36 4.38 -20.47
CA ASP A 54 11.52 4.36 -21.93
C ASP A 54 10.93 3.11 -22.63
N ARG A 55 10.47 2.13 -21.84
CA ARG A 55 9.88 0.87 -22.28
C ARG A 55 8.42 0.70 -21.86
N ARG A 56 7.83 1.65 -21.12
CA ARG A 56 6.42 1.63 -20.69
C ARG A 56 5.47 1.71 -21.89
N GLY A 57 4.22 1.30 -21.70
CA GLY A 57 3.16 1.36 -22.72
C GLY A 57 3.17 0.24 -23.76
N ARG A 58 4.10 -0.71 -23.68
CA ARG A 58 4.29 -1.81 -24.64
C ARG A 58 3.74 -3.16 -24.18
N GLY A 59 2.94 -3.20 -23.11
CA GLY A 59 2.39 -4.44 -22.55
C GLY A 59 3.38 -5.31 -21.75
N LEU A 60 4.63 -4.88 -21.59
CA LEU A 60 5.70 -5.63 -20.91
C LEU A 60 5.36 -6.01 -19.46
N ALA A 61 4.71 -5.12 -18.70
CA ALA A 61 4.26 -5.44 -17.34
C ALA A 61 3.25 -6.60 -17.32
N THR A 62 2.26 -6.56 -18.22
CA THR A 62 1.24 -7.60 -18.35
C THR A 62 1.86 -8.95 -18.72
N MET A 63 2.86 -8.94 -19.60
CA MET A 63 3.61 -10.14 -19.97
C MET A 63 4.38 -10.71 -18.77
N LEU A 64 5.18 -9.88 -18.09
CA LEU A 64 5.92 -10.29 -16.90
C LEU A 64 5.00 -10.89 -15.83
N ILE A 65 3.90 -10.19 -15.52
CA ILE A 65 2.91 -10.66 -14.53
C ILE A 65 2.31 -11.99 -14.95
N ARG A 66 1.88 -12.14 -16.21
CA ARG A 66 1.28 -13.38 -16.70
C ARG A 66 2.25 -14.56 -16.54
N VAL A 67 3.50 -14.41 -17.00
CA VAL A 67 4.53 -15.46 -16.92
C VAL A 67 4.76 -15.89 -15.48
N VAL A 68 4.89 -14.92 -14.56
CA VAL A 68 5.09 -15.19 -13.14
C VAL A 68 3.89 -15.91 -12.54
N LEU A 69 2.67 -15.46 -12.81
CA LEU A 69 1.47 -16.08 -12.26
C LEU A 69 1.22 -17.49 -12.83
N ASP A 70 1.48 -17.70 -14.11
CA ASP A 70 1.39 -19.02 -14.76
C ASP A 70 2.38 -20.00 -14.12
N ASP A 71 3.59 -19.53 -13.80
CA ASP A 71 4.59 -20.33 -13.13
C ASP A 71 4.17 -20.69 -11.69
N LEU A 72 3.72 -19.72 -10.90
CA LEU A 72 3.26 -19.97 -9.53
C LEU A 72 2.04 -20.90 -9.48
N LEU A 73 1.12 -20.75 -10.44
CA LEU A 73 0.00 -21.69 -10.64
C LEU A 73 0.50 -23.11 -10.93
N ARG A 74 1.46 -23.27 -11.85
CA ARG A 74 2.05 -24.59 -12.17
C ARG A 74 2.74 -25.23 -10.96
N GLN A 75 3.39 -24.42 -10.12
CA GLN A 75 4.06 -24.88 -8.91
C GLN A 75 3.09 -25.15 -7.75
N GLY A 76 1.83 -24.72 -7.85
CA GLY A 76 0.86 -24.80 -6.76
C GLY A 76 1.14 -23.83 -5.61
N ILE A 77 1.96 -22.79 -5.85
CA ILE A 77 2.30 -21.77 -4.85
C ILE A 77 1.21 -20.69 -4.86
N ARG A 78 0.61 -20.44 -3.70
CA ARG A 78 -0.37 -19.34 -3.53
C ARG A 78 0.31 -18.00 -3.39
N ILE A 79 -0.38 -16.92 -3.73
CA ILE A 79 0.17 -15.56 -3.68
C ILE A 79 -0.49 -14.61 -2.69
N SER A 80 0.40 -13.80 -2.12
CA SER A 80 0.25 -12.53 -1.40
C SER A 80 0.29 -11.29 -2.27
N ASN A 81 -0.75 -10.87 -2.99
CA ASN A 81 -0.54 -9.77 -3.93
C ASN A 81 -0.69 -8.37 -3.29
N TYR A 82 0.42 -7.65 -3.15
CA TYR A 82 0.49 -6.22 -2.81
C TYR A 82 0.90 -5.34 -4.00
N CYS A 83 1.00 -5.92 -5.19
CA CYS A 83 1.30 -5.19 -6.41
C CYS A 83 0.03 -4.69 -7.08
N PRO A 84 -0.09 -3.36 -7.31
CA PRO A 84 -1.21 -2.80 -8.03
C PRO A 84 -1.33 -3.24 -9.48
N ALA A 85 -0.20 -3.48 -10.13
CA ALA A 85 -0.18 -3.92 -11.53
C ALA A 85 -0.74 -5.35 -11.64
N VAL A 86 -0.35 -6.22 -10.71
CA VAL A 86 -0.90 -7.59 -10.59
C VAL A 86 -2.38 -7.54 -10.22
N ASP A 87 -2.79 -6.68 -9.29
CA ASP A 87 -4.19 -6.54 -8.90
C ASP A 87 -5.08 -6.10 -10.08
N ARG A 88 -4.60 -5.17 -10.91
CA ARG A 88 -5.27 -4.84 -12.19
C ARG A 88 -5.31 -6.03 -13.15
N PHE A 89 -4.22 -6.79 -13.26
CA PHE A 89 -4.19 -7.98 -14.11
C PHE A 89 -5.23 -9.01 -13.66
N LEU A 90 -5.34 -9.28 -12.37
CA LEU A 90 -6.30 -10.23 -11.79
C LEU A 90 -7.75 -9.79 -12.04
N ARG A 91 -8.07 -8.48 -11.94
CA ARG A 91 -9.40 -7.96 -12.28
C ARG A 91 -9.80 -8.20 -13.73
N THR A 92 -8.85 -8.11 -14.67
CA THR A 92 -9.13 -8.34 -16.10
C THR A 92 -8.99 -9.81 -16.51
N HIS A 93 -8.42 -10.66 -15.65
CA HIS A 93 -8.23 -12.10 -15.87
C HIS A 93 -8.69 -12.89 -14.65
N PRO A 94 -10.01 -13.01 -14.43
CA PRO A 94 -10.55 -13.54 -13.19
C PRO A 94 -10.23 -15.03 -12.93
N ASP A 95 -9.78 -15.78 -13.94
CA ASP A 95 -9.36 -17.18 -13.78
C ASP A 95 -8.12 -17.32 -12.90
N TYR A 96 -7.27 -16.27 -12.83
CA TYR A 96 -6.06 -16.27 -12.00
C TYR A 96 -6.34 -16.08 -10.51
N TYR A 97 -7.57 -15.72 -10.09
CA TYR A 97 -7.88 -15.57 -8.65
C TYR A 97 -7.64 -16.85 -7.85
N VAL A 98 -7.63 -18.03 -8.51
CA VAL A 98 -7.33 -19.31 -7.85
C VAL A 98 -5.91 -19.38 -7.26
N VAL A 99 -4.98 -18.56 -7.77
CA VAL A 99 -3.61 -18.48 -7.25
C VAL A 99 -3.52 -17.64 -5.96
N VAL A 100 -4.51 -16.78 -5.69
CA VAL A 100 -4.49 -15.88 -4.54
C VAL A 100 -4.79 -16.66 -3.25
N ASP A 101 -4.02 -16.42 -2.20
CA ASP A 101 -4.30 -17.01 -0.90
C ASP A 101 -5.57 -16.39 -0.30
N PRO A 102 -6.65 -17.16 -0.08
CA PRO A 102 -7.89 -16.63 0.49
C PRO A 102 -7.74 -16.18 1.95
N ALA A 103 -6.79 -16.73 2.71
CA ALA A 103 -6.58 -16.36 4.10
C ALA A 103 -5.80 -15.04 4.23
N ARG A 104 -4.92 -14.76 3.27
CA ARG A 104 -4.13 -13.52 3.21
C ARG A 104 -4.08 -13.06 1.75
N PRO A 105 -5.08 -12.38 1.18
CA PRO A 105 -5.10 -12.07 -0.26
C PRO A 105 -4.21 -10.87 -0.68
N GLY A 106 -3.78 -10.06 0.28
CA GLY A 106 -3.09 -8.80 0.03
C GLY A 106 -4.06 -7.69 -0.40
N MET A 107 -3.67 -6.84 -1.35
CA MET A 107 -4.56 -5.78 -1.87
C MET A 107 -5.65 -6.28 -2.83
N THR A 108 -5.63 -7.56 -3.20
CA THR A 108 -6.47 -8.12 -4.27
C THR A 108 -7.82 -8.56 -3.72
N ASP A 109 -8.60 -7.61 -3.22
CA ASP A 109 -9.83 -7.91 -2.48
C ASP A 109 -11.12 -7.55 -3.25
N SER A 110 -11.07 -7.14 -4.52
CA SER A 110 -12.32 -6.82 -5.24
C SER A 110 -13.35 -7.98 -5.25
N ARG A 111 -12.90 -9.23 -5.00
CA ARG A 111 -13.74 -10.42 -4.87
C ARG A 111 -14.13 -10.75 -3.42
N THR A 112 -13.31 -10.49 -2.40
CA THR A 112 -13.67 -10.72 -0.98
C THR A 112 -14.72 -9.71 -0.52
N LEU A 113 -14.69 -8.47 -1.02
CA LEU A 113 -15.82 -7.52 -0.93
C LEU A 113 -17.14 -8.06 -1.52
N HIS A 114 -17.06 -8.92 -2.55
CA HIS A 114 -18.23 -9.53 -3.20
C HIS A 114 -18.63 -10.88 -2.59
N GLN A 115 -17.78 -11.47 -1.74
CA GLN A 115 -17.96 -12.78 -1.09
C GLN A 115 -18.07 -12.69 0.43
N ALA A 116 -18.18 -11.49 1.00
CA ALA A 116 -18.54 -11.31 2.40
C ALA A 116 -19.75 -12.22 2.69
N GLY A 117 -19.58 -13.15 3.62
CA GLY A 117 -20.63 -14.10 3.96
C GLY A 117 -21.89 -13.34 4.40
N PRO A 118 -23.06 -13.99 4.45
CA PRO A 118 -24.31 -13.33 4.82
C PRO A 118 -24.33 -12.68 6.23
N ALA A 119 -23.27 -12.87 7.03
CA ALA A 119 -23.10 -12.33 8.38
C ALA A 119 -22.11 -11.15 8.49
N GLU A 120 -21.43 -10.76 7.41
CA GLU A 120 -20.37 -9.75 7.48
C GLU A 120 -20.56 -8.64 6.44
N SER A 121 -20.35 -7.39 6.84
CA SER A 121 -20.48 -6.25 5.94
C SER A 121 -19.27 -6.11 5.02
N ALA A 122 -19.48 -5.61 3.79
CA ALA A 122 -18.39 -5.37 2.86
C ALA A 122 -17.34 -4.36 3.39
N LEU A 123 -17.78 -3.44 4.27
CA LEU A 123 -16.90 -2.45 4.90
C LEU A 123 -15.99 -3.10 5.96
N ASP A 124 -16.52 -4.03 6.77
CA ASP A 124 -15.72 -4.76 7.76
C ASP A 124 -14.68 -5.65 7.06
N ALA A 125 -15.08 -6.31 5.97
CA ALA A 125 -14.17 -7.10 5.15
C ALA A 125 -13.03 -6.24 4.57
N ALA A 126 -13.34 -5.03 4.10
CA ALA A 126 -12.34 -4.07 3.65
C ALA A 126 -11.38 -3.70 4.79
N MET A 127 -11.87 -3.26 5.95
CA MET A 127 -11.03 -2.88 7.09
C MET A 127 -10.10 -4.02 7.51
N ARG A 128 -10.64 -5.23 7.69
CA ARG A 128 -9.82 -6.39 8.08
C ARG A 128 -8.72 -6.71 7.07
N SER A 129 -9.00 -6.59 5.77
CA SER A 129 -7.97 -6.76 4.74
C SER A 129 -6.85 -5.73 4.89
N GLU A 130 -7.21 -4.46 5.10
CA GLU A 130 -6.24 -3.37 5.28
C GLU A 130 -5.41 -3.55 6.58
N HIS A 131 -6.05 -3.96 7.67
CA HIS A 131 -5.39 -4.28 8.94
C HIS A 131 -4.45 -5.49 8.80
N ALA A 132 -4.89 -6.56 8.15
CA ALA A 132 -4.05 -7.74 7.90
C ALA A 132 -2.79 -7.36 7.13
N ARG A 133 -2.88 -6.43 6.17
CA ARG A 133 -1.71 -5.89 5.48
C ARG A 133 -0.78 -5.10 6.39
N LEU A 134 -1.31 -4.27 7.28
CA LEU A 134 -0.49 -3.58 8.28
C LEU A 134 0.27 -4.59 9.16
N ARG A 135 -0.39 -5.68 9.58
CA ARG A 135 0.22 -6.75 10.37
C ARG A 135 1.32 -7.48 9.60
N ASP A 136 1.08 -7.84 8.35
CA ASP A 136 2.09 -8.50 7.50
C ASP A 136 3.36 -7.64 7.36
N LEU A 137 3.23 -6.31 7.21
CA LEU A 137 4.39 -5.40 7.14
C LEU A 137 5.15 -5.29 8.47
N VAL A 138 4.42 -5.29 9.60
CA VAL A 138 5.02 -5.29 10.94
C VAL A 138 5.84 -6.55 11.16
N ASP A 139 5.25 -7.72 10.92
CA ASP A 139 5.89 -9.01 11.18
C ASP A 139 7.23 -9.10 10.45
N GLU A 140 7.27 -8.64 9.20
CA GLU A 140 8.49 -8.62 8.39
C GLU A 140 9.52 -7.59 8.86
N SER A 141 9.09 -6.38 9.23
CA SER A 141 9.98 -5.36 9.80
C SER A 141 10.66 -5.81 11.11
N ARG A 142 10.03 -6.75 11.83
CA ARG A 142 10.50 -7.27 13.13
C ARG A 142 11.19 -8.63 13.02
N ALA A 143 11.13 -9.30 11.87
CA ALA A 143 11.70 -10.62 11.65
C ALA A 143 13.25 -10.62 11.79
N GLY A 144 13.77 -11.12 12.90
CA GLY A 144 15.21 -11.05 13.22
C GLY A 144 16.15 -11.72 12.22
N ALA A 145 15.65 -12.68 11.42
CA ALA A 145 16.40 -13.35 10.36
C ALA A 145 16.63 -12.47 9.11
N THR A 146 15.93 -11.35 9.01
CA THR A 146 15.88 -10.51 7.81
C THR A 146 16.93 -9.39 7.85
N PRO A 147 17.64 -9.10 6.73
CA PRO A 147 18.64 -8.03 6.67
C PRO A 147 18.08 -6.67 7.11
N LEU A 148 18.93 -5.85 7.76
CA LEU A 148 18.52 -4.56 8.32
C LEU A 148 17.94 -3.60 7.27
N THR A 149 18.50 -3.57 6.06
CA THR A 149 18.02 -2.74 4.95
C THR A 149 16.58 -3.09 4.57
N HIS A 150 16.28 -4.39 4.53
CA HIS A 150 14.93 -4.88 4.23
C HIS A 150 13.97 -4.58 5.38
N ARG A 151 14.37 -4.83 6.63
CA ARG A 151 13.52 -4.49 7.79
C ARG A 151 13.14 -3.01 7.85
N ARG A 152 14.09 -2.12 7.53
CA ARG A 152 13.84 -0.67 7.40
C ARG A 152 12.89 -0.35 6.25
N HIS A 153 13.07 -1.00 5.10
CA HIS A 153 12.16 -0.85 3.98
C HIS A 153 10.73 -1.25 4.37
N GLU A 154 10.53 -2.39 5.04
CA GLU A 154 9.21 -2.84 5.49
C GLU A 154 8.62 -1.91 6.57
N ALA A 155 9.44 -1.40 7.49
CA ALA A 155 9.01 -0.43 8.49
C ALA A 155 8.56 0.91 7.85
N ASP A 156 9.24 1.32 6.78
CA ASP A 156 8.81 2.44 5.95
C ASP A 156 7.50 2.12 5.22
N MET A 157 7.39 0.97 4.58
CA MET A 157 6.14 0.56 3.93
C MET A 157 4.97 0.55 4.90
N PHE A 158 5.18 -0.02 6.09
CA PHE A 158 4.23 0.04 7.20
C PHE A 158 3.84 1.47 7.56
N SER A 159 4.83 2.34 7.82
CA SER A 159 4.56 3.72 8.25
C SER A 159 3.79 4.52 7.19
N ALA A 160 4.11 4.31 5.91
CA ALA A 160 3.40 4.98 4.81
C ALA A 160 1.97 4.47 4.68
N TYR A 161 1.80 3.15 4.73
CA TYR A 161 0.48 2.53 4.64
C TYR A 161 -0.42 2.89 5.82
N ALA A 162 0.14 2.91 7.03
CA ALA A 162 -0.56 3.34 8.23
C ALA A 162 -1.02 4.79 8.10
N ALA A 163 -0.16 5.71 7.63
CA ALA A 163 -0.56 7.10 7.40
C ALA A 163 -1.72 7.23 6.38
N GLN A 164 -1.65 6.46 5.29
CA GLN A 164 -2.72 6.44 4.28
C GLN A 164 -4.04 5.94 4.84
N HIS A 165 -3.97 4.82 5.57
CA HIS A 165 -5.12 4.17 6.20
C HIS A 165 -5.77 5.12 7.21
N LEU A 166 -5.00 5.62 8.17
CA LEU A 166 -5.48 6.59 9.17
C LEU A 166 -6.17 7.79 8.53
N ALA A 167 -5.58 8.36 7.48
CA ALA A 167 -6.17 9.50 6.78
C ALA A 167 -7.50 9.16 6.07
N ALA A 168 -7.59 7.98 5.44
CA ALA A 168 -8.78 7.56 4.72
C ALA A 168 -9.92 7.14 5.67
N THR A 169 -9.61 6.36 6.69
CA THR A 169 -10.59 5.89 7.67
C THR A 169 -11.11 7.05 8.51
N THR A 170 -10.24 7.99 8.91
CA THR A 170 -10.67 9.23 9.57
C THR A 170 -11.69 10.00 8.74
N GLU A 171 -11.43 10.16 7.43
CA GLU A 171 -12.36 10.86 6.56
C GLU A 171 -13.70 10.13 6.44
N LEU A 172 -13.67 8.81 6.21
CA LEU A 172 -14.85 7.99 6.04
C LEU A 172 -15.69 7.93 7.32
N LEU A 173 -15.06 7.51 8.43
CA LEU A 173 -15.74 7.23 9.70
C LEU A 173 -16.28 8.51 10.33
N LEU A 174 -15.52 9.61 10.31
CA LEU A 174 -15.99 10.88 10.90
C LEU A 174 -17.08 11.54 10.06
N SER A 175 -17.13 11.30 8.75
CA SER A 175 -18.24 11.76 7.92
C SER A 175 -19.57 11.08 8.28
N HIS A 176 -19.50 9.88 8.87
CA HIS A 176 -20.66 9.09 9.30
C HIS A 176 -20.77 8.97 10.84
N ALA A 177 -19.96 9.72 11.59
CA ALA A 177 -19.94 9.66 13.05
C ALA A 177 -21.06 10.45 13.74
N GLY A 178 -21.99 11.06 12.99
CA GLY A 178 -23.03 11.96 13.52
C GLY A 178 -23.93 11.32 14.60
N ARG A 179 -24.07 10.00 14.61
CA ARG A 179 -24.81 9.23 15.62
C ARG A 179 -23.92 8.46 16.60
N SER A 180 -22.60 8.55 16.46
CA SER A 180 -21.67 7.91 17.39
C SER A 180 -21.63 8.67 18.73
N PRO A 181 -21.51 7.98 19.86
CA PRO A 181 -21.29 8.62 21.15
C PRO A 181 -20.08 9.55 21.10
N ALA A 182 -20.20 10.75 21.67
CA ALA A 182 -19.12 11.74 21.68
C ALA A 182 -17.81 11.18 22.27
N GLY A 183 -17.91 10.24 23.23
CA GLY A 183 -16.77 9.54 23.81
C GLY A 183 -15.99 8.68 22.81
N ASP A 184 -16.66 8.00 21.88
CA ASP A 184 -16.00 7.16 20.88
C ASP A 184 -15.26 8.00 19.84
N VAL A 185 -15.88 9.10 19.39
CA VAL A 185 -15.23 10.04 18.45
C VAL A 185 -13.99 10.67 19.09
N ALA A 186 -14.08 11.07 20.37
CA ALA A 186 -12.95 11.61 21.10
C ALA A 186 -11.84 10.58 21.31
N ALA A 187 -12.19 9.33 21.65
CA ALA A 187 -11.24 8.23 21.78
C ALA A 187 -10.52 7.93 20.46
N TYR A 188 -11.27 7.89 19.35
CA TYR A 188 -10.74 7.68 18.01
C TYR A 188 -9.74 8.76 17.60
N LEU A 189 -10.12 10.04 17.72
CA LEU A 189 -9.23 11.16 17.42
C LEU A 189 -7.99 11.20 18.34
N GLY A 190 -8.16 10.85 19.61
CA GLY A 190 -7.07 10.75 20.57
C GLY A 190 -6.07 9.65 20.19
N ASN A 191 -6.55 8.47 19.84
CA ASN A 191 -5.74 7.35 19.40
C ASN A 191 -4.97 7.68 18.11
N ILE A 192 -5.63 8.21 17.06
CA ILE A 192 -4.97 8.62 15.79
C ILE A 192 -3.78 9.53 16.07
N LYS A 193 -3.99 10.59 16.86
CA LYS A 193 -2.94 11.57 17.15
C LYS A 193 -1.73 10.93 17.85
N GLN A 194 -1.96 9.95 18.72
CA GLN A 194 -0.87 9.24 19.40
C GLN A 194 -0.19 8.24 18.48
N LEU A 195 -0.94 7.56 17.61
CA LEU A 195 -0.36 6.64 16.63
C LEU A 195 0.50 7.39 15.61
N GLU A 196 0.01 8.50 15.05
CA GLU A 196 0.76 9.35 14.13
C GLU A 196 2.05 9.91 14.74
N LYS A 197 2.01 10.32 16.01
CA LYS A 197 3.24 10.73 16.73
C LYS A 197 4.20 9.57 16.90
N SER A 198 3.69 8.39 17.23
CA SER A 198 4.50 7.18 17.42
C SER A 198 5.15 6.73 16.11
N LEU A 199 4.45 6.84 14.98
CA LEU A 199 5.01 6.59 13.65
C LEU A 199 6.15 7.56 13.31
N ARG A 200 6.02 8.84 13.68
CA ARG A 200 7.11 9.82 13.54
C ARG A 200 8.32 9.47 14.41
N VAL A 201 8.09 9.03 15.65
CA VAL A 201 9.16 8.57 16.56
C VAL A 201 9.83 7.32 16.00
N LEU A 202 9.06 6.36 15.48
CA LEU A 202 9.57 5.15 14.83
C LEU A 202 10.51 5.49 13.67
N LYS A 203 10.04 6.27 12.69
CA LYS A 203 10.87 6.68 11.55
C LYS A 203 12.14 7.41 12.01
N GLY A 204 12.00 8.36 12.94
CA GLY A 204 13.16 9.07 13.48
C GLY A 204 14.15 8.13 14.19
N ARG A 205 13.65 7.14 14.94
CA ARG A 205 14.48 6.15 15.63
C ARG A 205 15.23 5.23 14.66
N GLU A 206 14.63 4.83 13.55
CA GLU A 206 15.23 3.94 12.55
C GLU A 206 16.35 4.62 11.76
N TYR A 207 16.17 5.90 11.45
CA TYR A 207 17.08 6.74 10.67
C TYR A 207 18.07 7.53 11.51
N GLY A 208 18.08 7.33 12.83
CA GLY A 208 19.11 7.85 13.72
C GLY A 208 18.95 9.32 14.11
N ASP A 209 17.72 9.83 14.15
CA ASP A 209 17.41 11.15 14.68
C ASP A 209 17.82 11.24 16.16
N SER A 210 18.71 12.20 16.46
CA SER A 210 19.31 12.38 17.78
C SER A 210 18.30 12.55 18.90
N ARG A 211 17.10 13.04 18.58
CA ARG A 211 16.00 13.20 19.53
C ARG A 211 15.44 11.88 20.03
N TYR A 212 15.59 10.79 19.28
CA TYR A 212 14.97 9.50 19.59
C TYR A 212 15.97 8.37 19.83
N LEU A 213 17.27 8.58 19.58
CA LEU A 213 18.31 7.55 19.75
C LEU A 213 18.35 6.90 21.15
N HIS A 214 17.92 7.61 22.18
CA HIS A 214 17.87 7.12 23.56
C HIS A 214 16.77 6.07 23.82
N LEU A 215 15.82 5.90 22.89
CA LEU A 215 14.72 4.95 23.01
C LEU A 215 15.13 3.55 22.51
N GLY A 216 14.60 2.49 23.10
CA GLY A 216 14.70 1.15 22.54
C GLY A 216 13.83 1.01 21.28
N LEU A 217 14.38 0.51 20.17
CA LEU A 217 13.58 0.30 18.94
C LEU A 217 12.42 -0.67 19.19
N GLY A 218 12.64 -1.72 19.99
CA GLY A 218 11.58 -2.65 20.39
C GLY A 218 10.45 -1.98 21.19
N GLU A 219 10.79 -1.11 22.14
CA GLU A 219 9.80 -0.37 22.95
C GLU A 219 8.96 0.57 22.08
N VAL A 220 9.58 1.25 21.11
CA VAL A 220 8.87 2.09 20.14
C VAL A 220 7.88 1.26 19.32
N TRP A 221 8.30 0.10 18.84
CA TRP A 221 7.41 -0.83 18.15
C TRP A 221 6.26 -1.33 19.02
N ASP A 222 6.51 -1.66 20.29
CA ASP A 222 5.47 -2.14 21.19
C ASP A 222 4.41 -1.05 21.47
N VAL A 223 4.83 0.22 21.57
CA VAL A 223 3.90 1.35 21.65
C VAL A 223 3.07 1.49 20.38
N VAL A 224 3.70 1.41 19.20
CA VAL A 224 3.02 1.48 17.90
C VAL A 224 1.99 0.34 17.78
N MET A 225 2.37 -0.89 18.15
CA MET A 225 1.48 -2.06 18.03
C MET A 225 0.30 -2.03 19.00
N ARG A 226 0.52 -1.54 20.22
CA ARG A 226 -0.58 -1.32 21.16
C ARG A 226 -1.56 -0.29 20.61
N LEU A 227 -1.06 0.85 20.15
CA LEU A 227 -1.89 1.92 19.58
C LEU A 227 -2.62 1.48 18.30
N LEU A 228 -1.97 0.68 17.45
CA LEU A 228 -2.58 0.09 16.26
C LEU A 228 -3.71 -0.88 16.65
N SER A 229 -3.50 -1.75 17.63
CA SER A 229 -4.55 -2.68 18.08
C SER A 229 -5.75 -1.92 18.68
N GLU A 230 -5.51 -0.89 19.48
CA GLU A 230 -6.56 0.01 19.97
C GLU A 230 -7.31 0.72 18.82
N HIS A 231 -6.58 1.08 17.75
CA HIS A 231 -7.15 1.71 16.56
C HIS A 231 -8.11 0.76 15.84
N GLU A 232 -7.67 -0.48 15.58
CA GLU A 232 -8.46 -1.52 14.91
C GLU A 232 -9.78 -1.81 15.67
N GLU A 233 -9.74 -1.84 17.01
CA GLU A 233 -10.93 -2.00 17.85
C GLU A 233 -11.90 -0.81 17.75
N LEU A 234 -11.37 0.42 17.71
CA LEU A 234 -12.19 1.62 17.53
C LEU A 234 -12.86 1.64 16.16
N GLU A 235 -12.12 1.32 15.11
CA GLU A 235 -12.64 1.25 13.73
C GLU A 235 -13.70 0.17 13.59
N SER A 236 -13.48 -1.01 14.16
CA SER A 236 -14.45 -2.12 14.16
C SER A 236 -15.78 -1.70 14.81
N ARG A 237 -15.73 -0.96 15.94
CA ARG A 237 -16.95 -0.46 16.59
C ARG A 237 -17.68 0.58 15.76
N MET A 238 -16.96 1.46 15.05
CA MET A 238 -17.56 2.51 14.22
C MET A 238 -18.12 1.94 12.92
N THR A 239 -17.42 1.00 12.28
CA THR A 239 -17.86 0.33 11.04
C THR A 239 -19.08 -0.55 11.25
N ALA A 240 -19.15 -1.31 12.35
CA ALA A 240 -20.33 -2.08 12.72
C ALA A 240 -21.59 -1.18 12.82
N ARG A 241 -21.48 0.01 13.39
CA ARG A 241 -22.61 0.97 13.47
C ARG A 241 -23.03 1.49 12.11
N ILE A 242 -22.06 1.76 11.22
CA ILE A 242 -22.36 2.16 9.84
C ILE A 242 -23.09 1.01 9.12
N ALA A 243 -22.65 -0.23 9.32
CA ALA A 243 -23.30 -1.40 8.74
C ALA A 243 -24.75 -1.60 9.26
N ASP A 244 -25.01 -1.30 10.53
CA ASP A 244 -26.35 -1.35 11.11
C ASP A 244 -27.28 -0.21 10.63
N GLU A 245 -26.71 0.94 10.25
CA GLU A 245 -27.46 2.13 9.87
C GLU A 245 -27.84 2.18 8.38
N PHE A 246 -26.98 1.66 7.50
CA PHE A 246 -27.10 1.79 6.06
C PHE A 246 -27.40 0.46 5.36
N ASP A 247 -28.01 0.52 4.17
CA ASP A 247 -28.25 -0.68 3.38
C ASP A 247 -26.94 -1.28 2.83
N GLN A 248 -26.96 -2.57 2.49
CA GLN A 248 -25.78 -3.30 2.03
C GLN A 248 -25.14 -2.70 0.75
N GLY A 249 -25.93 -2.07 -0.13
CA GLY A 249 -25.44 -1.41 -1.33
C GLY A 249 -24.67 -0.11 -1.01
N ILE A 250 -25.17 0.69 -0.07
CA ILE A 250 -24.44 1.85 0.45
C ILE A 250 -23.17 1.41 1.17
N VAL A 251 -23.25 0.42 2.07
CA VAL A 251 -22.08 -0.09 2.80
C VAL A 251 -21.01 -0.61 1.85
N LYS A 252 -21.40 -1.31 0.78
CA LYS A 252 -20.48 -1.74 -0.28
C LYS A 252 -19.83 -0.55 -1.00
N SER A 253 -20.61 0.48 -1.31
CA SER A 253 -20.08 1.69 -1.96
C SER A 253 -19.08 2.43 -1.04
N LEU A 254 -19.34 2.48 0.27
CA LEU A 254 -18.43 3.05 1.26
C LEU A 254 -17.13 2.24 1.37
N ALA A 255 -17.21 0.91 1.28
CA ALA A 255 -16.02 0.05 1.24
C ALA A 255 -15.16 0.31 -0.01
N GLU A 256 -15.78 0.46 -1.17
CA GLU A 256 -15.07 0.83 -2.40
C GLU A 256 -14.45 2.24 -2.30
N GLU A 257 -15.19 3.20 -1.73
CA GLU A 257 -14.72 4.56 -1.51
C GLU A 257 -13.51 4.61 -0.57
N LEU A 258 -13.54 3.85 0.53
CA LEU A 258 -12.43 3.74 1.49
C LEU A 258 -11.13 3.36 0.79
N LEU A 259 -11.17 2.26 0.03
CA LEU A 259 -9.99 1.73 -0.64
C LEU A 259 -9.44 2.73 -1.68
N LEU A 260 -10.32 3.38 -2.44
CA LEU A 260 -9.95 4.42 -3.40
C LEU A 260 -9.37 5.68 -2.73
N LYS A 261 -9.87 6.05 -1.56
CA LYS A 261 -9.39 7.19 -0.78
C LYS A 261 -8.01 6.91 -0.20
N GLN A 262 -7.81 5.71 0.35
CA GLN A 262 -6.54 5.32 0.95
C GLN A 262 -5.38 5.44 -0.04
N ASP A 263 -5.57 5.05 -1.29
CA ASP A 263 -4.56 5.21 -2.36
C ASP A 263 -4.14 6.68 -2.59
N LYS A 264 -5.04 7.61 -2.31
CA LYS A 264 -4.87 9.06 -2.52
C LYS A 264 -4.56 9.80 -1.22
N SER A 265 -4.46 9.09 -0.11
CA SER A 265 -4.16 9.66 1.19
C SER A 265 -2.66 10.00 1.35
N PRO A 266 -2.33 10.98 2.21
CA PRO A 266 -0.95 11.27 2.63
C PRO A 266 -0.19 10.01 3.07
N THR A 267 1.12 9.99 2.82
CA THR A 267 2.01 8.85 3.10
C THR A 267 2.89 9.12 4.33
N ARG A 268 2.75 10.31 4.93
CA ARG A 268 3.38 10.67 6.19
C ARG A 268 2.30 11.04 7.21
N SER A 269 2.60 10.76 8.46
CA SER A 269 1.74 11.13 9.58
C SER A 269 1.81 12.63 9.85
N HIS A 270 0.65 13.27 9.99
CA HIS A 270 0.53 14.72 10.18
C HIS A 270 -0.23 15.04 11.47
N PRO A 271 0.34 14.76 12.66
CA PRO A 271 -0.38 14.80 13.97
C PRO A 271 -0.81 16.18 14.45
N SER A 272 -0.33 17.22 13.79
CA SER A 272 -0.71 18.61 14.07
C SER A 272 -1.71 19.15 13.06
N SER A 273 -2.10 18.36 12.06
CA SER A 273 -3.03 18.78 11.03
C SER A 273 -4.48 18.65 11.50
N PRO A 274 -5.41 19.46 10.96
CA PRO A 274 -6.82 19.25 11.21
C PRO A 274 -7.28 17.90 10.63
N HIS A 275 -7.87 17.06 11.47
CA HIS A 275 -8.36 15.74 11.05
C HIS A 275 -9.85 15.75 10.62
N VAL A 276 -10.62 16.75 11.07
CA VAL A 276 -12.09 16.79 10.94
C VAL A 276 -12.56 17.89 9.98
N GLY A 277 -13.66 17.62 9.27
CA GLY A 277 -14.39 18.59 8.48
C GLY A 277 -13.71 19.01 7.17
N ALA A 278 -14.29 20.00 6.49
CA ALA A 278 -13.85 20.46 5.17
C ALA A 278 -12.38 20.95 5.15
N ILE A 279 -11.94 21.59 6.24
CA ILE A 279 -10.55 22.05 6.40
C ILE A 279 -9.60 20.84 6.44
N GLY A 280 -9.93 19.80 7.20
CA GLY A 280 -9.11 18.58 7.26
C GLY A 280 -9.01 17.87 5.90
N ASN A 281 -10.11 17.80 5.15
CA ASN A 281 -10.12 17.22 3.80
C ASN A 281 -9.19 17.99 2.85
N LEU A 282 -9.21 19.34 2.91
CA LEU A 282 -8.30 20.17 2.11
C LEU A 282 -6.85 19.97 2.54
N THR A 283 -6.57 19.95 3.84
CA THR A 283 -5.22 19.77 4.39
C THR A 283 -4.62 18.44 3.97
N ARG A 284 -5.38 17.33 4.00
CA ARG A 284 -4.90 16.02 3.52
C ARG A 284 -4.55 16.02 2.03
N ARG A 285 -5.33 16.71 1.19
CA ARG A 285 -5.00 16.82 -0.24
C ARG A 285 -3.69 17.57 -0.47
N LEU A 286 -3.46 18.66 0.28
CA LEU A 286 -2.20 19.40 0.21
C LEU A 286 -1.02 18.54 0.70
N TRP A 287 -1.20 17.83 1.81
CA TRP A 287 -0.18 16.91 2.32
C TRP A 287 0.13 15.78 1.35
N ARG A 288 -0.86 15.21 0.65
CA ARG A 288 -0.60 14.20 -0.37
C ARG A 288 0.37 14.68 -1.45
N ILE A 289 0.24 15.94 -1.88
CA ILE A 289 1.10 16.54 -2.91
C ILE A 289 2.53 16.75 -2.38
N ALA A 290 2.65 17.29 -1.17
CA ALA A 290 3.94 17.47 -0.52
C ALA A 290 4.64 16.11 -0.30
N ASP A 291 3.88 15.13 0.19
CA ASP A 291 4.35 13.78 0.46
C ASP A 291 4.80 13.06 -0.81
N SER A 292 4.07 13.16 -1.94
CA SER A 292 4.57 12.59 -3.21
C SER A 292 5.94 13.11 -3.59
N THR A 293 6.18 14.41 -3.40
CA THR A 293 7.47 15.01 -3.74
C THR A 293 8.57 14.50 -2.82
N ALA A 294 8.27 14.36 -1.52
CA ALA A 294 9.21 13.81 -0.56
C ALA A 294 9.45 12.30 -0.77
N ASP A 295 8.45 11.53 -1.17
CA ASP A 295 8.58 10.11 -1.52
C ASP A 295 9.49 9.93 -2.73
N ASP A 296 9.31 10.73 -3.77
CA ASP A 296 10.17 10.71 -4.95
C ASP A 296 11.63 11.05 -4.60
N LEU A 297 11.85 12.03 -3.71
CA LEU A 297 13.19 12.40 -3.23
C LEU A 297 13.84 11.32 -2.36
N GLU A 298 13.05 10.63 -1.52
CA GLU A 298 13.51 9.52 -0.70
C GLU A 298 13.69 8.22 -1.52
N GLY A 299 13.28 8.19 -2.80
CA GLY A 299 13.20 6.96 -3.60
C GLY A 299 12.21 5.94 -3.00
N ARG A 300 11.24 6.42 -2.21
CA ARG A 300 10.29 5.60 -1.47
C ARG A 300 9.14 5.19 -2.38
N LEU A 301 9.00 3.88 -2.61
CA LEU A 301 7.92 3.33 -3.43
C LEU A 301 6.68 3.10 -2.56
N VAL A 302 5.74 4.05 -2.61
CA VAL A 302 4.52 4.00 -1.78
C VAL A 302 3.54 2.93 -2.29
N PRO A 303 2.91 2.16 -1.39
CA PRO A 303 1.86 1.21 -1.73
C PRO A 303 0.55 1.92 -2.13
N ALA A 304 0.46 2.45 -3.34
CA ALA A 304 -0.78 3.00 -3.90
C ALA A 304 -1.29 2.11 -5.05
N ARG A 305 -2.60 1.81 -5.12
CA ARG A 305 -3.15 1.16 -6.32
C ARG A 305 -2.92 2.08 -7.53
N TYR A 306 -2.29 1.55 -8.58
CA TYR A 306 -1.87 2.28 -9.77
C TYR A 306 -3.05 2.99 -10.43
N HIS A 307 -3.14 4.29 -10.21
CA HIS A 307 -3.91 5.20 -11.03
C HIS A 307 -2.97 5.74 -12.10
N ARG A 308 -3.38 5.61 -13.37
CA ARG A 308 -2.64 6.19 -14.51
C ARG A 308 -2.62 7.71 -14.29
N ASN A 309 -1.55 8.26 -13.76
CA ASN A 309 -1.38 9.71 -13.68
C ASN A 309 -0.89 10.17 -15.07
N PRO A 310 -1.71 10.84 -15.89
CA PRO A 310 -1.31 11.20 -17.25
C PRO A 310 -0.52 12.51 -17.30
N LYS A 311 -0.14 13.10 -16.16
CA LYS A 311 0.41 14.46 -16.14
C LYS A 311 1.90 14.49 -15.86
N ARG A 312 2.60 15.27 -16.71
CA ARG A 312 3.91 15.85 -16.47
C ARG A 312 3.96 16.47 -15.07
N ASP A 313 5.15 16.46 -14.49
CA ASP A 313 5.45 17.11 -13.23
C ASP A 313 4.94 18.55 -13.23
N SER A 314 4.25 18.95 -12.17
CA SER A 314 3.75 20.33 -12.07
C SER A 314 4.90 21.31 -11.87
N SER A 315 4.72 22.57 -12.26
CA SER A 315 5.69 23.64 -12.01
C SER A 315 6.08 23.75 -10.53
N PHE A 316 5.15 23.47 -9.62
CA PHE A 316 5.41 23.40 -8.19
C PHE A 316 6.30 22.21 -7.80
N SER A 317 6.12 21.05 -8.43
CA SER A 317 6.97 19.89 -8.18
C SER A 317 8.39 20.10 -8.70
N HIS A 318 8.55 20.79 -9.84
CA HIS A 318 9.85 21.24 -10.34
C HIS A 318 10.53 22.23 -9.39
N TYR A 319 9.78 23.22 -8.88
CA TYR A 319 10.28 24.18 -7.88
C TYR A 319 10.79 23.48 -6.61
N LEU A 320 10.01 22.55 -6.05
CA LEU A 320 10.42 21.81 -4.85
C LEU A 320 11.62 20.89 -5.09
N ARG A 321 11.74 20.28 -6.28
CA ARG A 321 12.87 19.42 -6.65
C ARG A 321 14.10 20.19 -7.12
N GLY A 322 13.99 21.51 -7.34
CA GLY A 322 15.05 22.30 -7.97
C GLY A 322 15.39 21.84 -9.40
N THR A 323 14.44 21.22 -10.09
CA THR A 323 14.63 20.73 -11.46
C THR A 323 14.14 21.78 -12.45
N PRO A 324 14.76 21.89 -13.64
CA PRO A 324 14.24 22.76 -14.69
C PRO A 324 12.81 22.34 -15.01
N ILE A 325 11.90 23.32 -15.10
CA ILE A 325 10.54 23.09 -15.60
C ILE A 325 10.69 22.69 -17.05
N ASP A 326 10.21 21.49 -17.42
CA ASP A 326 10.23 21.06 -18.82
C ASP A 326 9.54 22.14 -19.65
N GLY A 327 10.33 22.78 -20.52
CA GLY A 327 9.86 23.84 -21.41
C GLY A 327 8.74 23.32 -22.30
N ASP A 328 7.81 24.21 -22.61
CA ASP A 328 6.73 23.99 -23.56
C ASP A 328 7.34 23.64 -24.93
N ASP A 329 7.44 22.35 -25.25
CA ASP A 329 7.68 21.86 -26.61
C ASP A 329 6.41 22.14 -27.43
N SER A 330 6.18 23.41 -27.71
CA SER A 330 5.32 23.89 -28.77
C SER A 330 6.11 24.89 -29.60
N ALA A 331 6.41 24.47 -30.83
CA ALA A 331 6.98 25.23 -31.95
C ALA A 331 8.49 25.52 -31.92
N THR A 332 9.27 24.75 -32.69
CA THR A 332 9.63 25.14 -34.07
C THR A 332 10.05 23.95 -34.91
#